data_AF-A0A7S0AGR0-F1
#
_entry.id   AF-A0A7S0AGR0-F1
#
_cell.length_a   1.000
_cell.length_b   1.000
_cell.length_c   1.000
_cell.angle_alpha   90.00
_cell.angle_beta   90.00
_cell.angle_gamma   90.00
#
_symmetry.space_group_name_H-M   'P 1'
#
loop_
_entity.id
_entity.type
_entity.pdbx_description
1 polymer ?
#
loop_
_entity_poly.entity_id
_entity_poly.type
_entity_poly.pdbx_seq_one_letter_code
_entity_poly.pdbx_strand_id
1 'polypeptide(L)'
;SRYSVGDYAHQILEVIRVFFLSFSVLHIKSIELMSDPKSSEMFGFTLGLFAESLIRIVLKIELICVGQGDREAIRNHSKRKIWATYLPQTIFFLAAVIVSGVQFWNENHTAKGEKRHLAAEYDNSYDSKAAAGSSSDVWSLADVPIVICLAAYVYHLLYHASKALTVPRMKDFRTGNVPSNIDFMIHRYGEWTMLMLGEAVLSLLIVDTTESTMYYIVAGMGVLTVILLQAVKFESEPTHAEGHALWRNLNWGVVYAILVQLLSMGLIAFGVSYKVMLKSIHKESEKKADYGNDYGSNYGEESKESGGYDTGDETGYGYDETKEAGGGDYAEVYPETRHRFLAPSVSTTDQASAALFSGSLTLVLIALECMTNSHINTHDSLSHFLHPGQWLHEAGGKVKFALFIFKVGLIVLTATLSLWLTEPNHVVIAGFFIVAAFAIARIVWWNYIHYTFDGNEQGKDGENLQSQNSSSHGIY
;
A
#
# COMPACT_ATOMS: atom_id res chain seq x y z
N SER A 1 9.55 20.81 26.23
CA SER A 1 9.26 19.38 26.38
C SER A 1 9.74 18.90 27.76
N ARG A 2 9.11 17.90 28.39
CA ARG A 2 9.60 17.32 29.67
C ARG A 2 10.84 16.42 29.52
N TYR A 3 11.30 16.24 28.29
CA TYR A 3 12.39 15.36 27.90
C TYR A 3 13.22 16.10 26.87
N SER A 4 14.53 16.15 27.08
CA SER A 4 15.47 16.68 26.10
C SER A 4 16.58 15.67 25.90
N VAL A 5 16.90 15.41 24.63
CA VAL A 5 18.09 14.65 24.23
C VAL A 5 18.81 15.57 23.26
N GLY A 6 19.49 16.57 23.80
CA GLY A 6 20.30 17.52 23.04
C GLY A 6 21.70 17.00 22.75
N ASP A 7 21.90 15.68 22.72
CA ASP A 7 23.22 15.06 22.54
C ASP A 7 23.44 14.72 21.06
N TYR A 8 24.62 15.08 20.53
CA TYR A 8 25.08 14.73 19.21
C TYR A 8 25.16 13.20 19.02
N ALA A 9 25.43 12.45 20.09
CA ALA A 9 25.48 10.98 20.05
C ALA A 9 24.14 10.38 19.60
N HIS A 10 23.03 10.86 20.16
CA HIS A 10 21.68 10.40 19.80
C HIS A 10 21.37 10.66 18.32
N GLN A 11 21.71 11.86 17.84
CA GLN A 11 21.51 12.24 16.45
C GLN A 11 22.33 11.38 15.50
N ILE A 12 23.59 11.11 15.83
CA ILE A 12 24.47 10.22 15.05
C ILE A 12 23.89 8.80 15.01
N LEU A 13 23.41 8.27 16.14
CA LEU A 13 22.77 6.95 16.17
C LEU A 13 21.49 6.89 15.33
N GLU A 14 20.68 7.95 15.32
CA GLU A 14 19.52 8.04 14.41
C GLU A 14 19.94 8.09 12.93
N VAL A 15 21.01 8.82 12.59
CA VAL A 15 21.57 8.84 11.22
C VAL A 15 22.06 7.44 10.81
N ILE A 16 22.78 6.75 11.70
CA ILE A 16 23.25 5.37 11.46
C ILE A 16 22.06 4.42 11.29
N ARG A 17 21.00 4.58 12.10
CA ARG A 17 19.76 3.79 11.96
C ARG A 17 19.13 3.99 10.58
N VAL A 18 18.98 5.25 10.15
CA VAL A 18 18.42 5.58 8.84
C VAL A 18 19.31 5.05 7.72
N PHE A 19 20.63 5.10 7.87
CA PHE A 19 21.57 4.52 6.90
C PHE A 19 21.34 3.02 6.69
N PHE A 20 21.21 2.23 7.76
CA PHE A 20 20.93 0.79 7.63
C PHE A 20 19.53 0.50 7.05
N LEU A 21 18.55 1.33 7.37
CA LEU A 21 17.24 1.24 6.73
C LEU A 21 17.34 1.52 5.22
N SER A 22 18.06 2.57 4.82
CA SER A 22 18.32 2.87 3.40
C SER A 22 19.10 1.76 2.71
N PHE A 23 20.05 1.12 3.40
CA PHE A 23 20.78 -0.04 2.92
C PHE A 23 19.83 -1.22 2.63
N SER A 24 18.91 -1.55 3.55
CA SER A 24 17.87 -2.55 3.26
C SER A 24 17.02 -2.17 2.06
N VAL A 25 16.58 -0.91 1.96
CA VAL A 25 15.76 -0.45 0.82
C VAL A 25 16.51 -0.56 -0.51
N LEU A 26 17.82 -0.27 -0.54
CA LEU A 26 18.66 -0.40 -1.74
C LEU A 26 18.67 -1.83 -2.30
N HIS A 27 18.57 -2.81 -1.40
CA HIS A 27 18.57 -4.24 -1.71
C HIS A 27 17.18 -4.80 -2.05
N ILE A 28 16.12 -3.98 -2.00
CA ILE A 28 14.81 -4.39 -2.52
C ILE A 28 14.88 -4.38 -4.06
N LYS A 29 14.97 -5.57 -4.65
CA LYS A 29 14.97 -5.79 -6.12
C LYS A 29 13.71 -6.53 -6.59
N SER A 30 13.71 -6.95 -7.86
CA SER A 30 12.67 -7.83 -8.40
C SER A 30 12.48 -9.07 -7.53
N ILE A 31 11.25 -9.60 -7.52
CA ILE A 31 10.92 -10.81 -6.76
C ILE A 31 11.83 -11.97 -7.15
N GLU A 32 12.19 -12.10 -8.43
CA GLU A 32 13.15 -13.10 -8.93
C GLU A 32 14.52 -13.01 -8.25
N LEU A 33 15.09 -11.80 -8.18
CA LEU A 33 16.38 -11.57 -7.51
C LEU A 33 16.29 -11.71 -6.00
N MET A 34 15.16 -11.33 -5.40
CA MET A 34 14.95 -11.47 -3.96
C MET A 34 14.72 -12.93 -3.56
N SER A 35 14.06 -13.71 -4.40
CA SER A 35 13.82 -15.11 -4.12
C SER A 35 15.01 -15.99 -4.51
N ASP A 36 15.93 -15.56 -5.39
CA ASP A 36 17.14 -16.35 -5.71
C ASP A 36 18.02 -16.53 -4.46
N PRO A 37 18.21 -17.77 -3.94
CA PRO A 37 19.02 -18.01 -2.76
C PRO A 37 20.49 -17.61 -2.93
N LYS A 38 20.99 -17.53 -4.18
CA LYS A 38 22.37 -17.11 -4.49
C LYS A 38 22.52 -15.60 -4.64
N SER A 39 21.42 -14.88 -4.70
CA SER A 39 21.45 -13.42 -4.84
C SER A 39 21.89 -12.77 -3.53
N SER A 40 22.89 -11.90 -3.62
CA SER A 40 23.34 -11.08 -2.48
C SER A 40 22.27 -10.10 -2.01
N GLU A 41 21.22 -9.87 -2.80
CA GLU A 41 20.17 -8.89 -2.51
C GLU A 41 19.33 -9.29 -1.30
N MET A 42 18.89 -10.55 -1.21
CA MET A 42 18.14 -11.04 -0.06
C MET A 42 18.97 -10.99 1.23
N PHE A 43 20.24 -11.41 1.16
CA PHE A 43 21.14 -11.38 2.29
C PHE A 43 21.42 -9.94 2.74
N GLY A 44 21.71 -9.02 1.81
CA GLY A 44 21.89 -7.60 2.09
C GLY A 44 20.65 -6.96 2.71
N PHE A 45 19.46 -7.28 2.18
CA PHE A 45 18.18 -6.80 2.70
C PHE A 45 17.97 -7.19 4.18
N THR A 46 18.08 -8.49 4.49
CA THR A 46 17.88 -8.99 5.85
C THR A 46 18.96 -8.50 6.82
N LEU A 47 20.21 -8.38 6.36
CA LEU A 47 21.33 -7.87 7.14
C LEU A 47 21.12 -6.40 7.54
N GLY A 48 20.66 -5.57 6.60
CA GLY A 48 20.32 -4.18 6.90
C GLY A 48 19.20 -4.06 7.95
N LEU A 49 18.17 -4.90 7.88
CA LEU A 49 17.05 -4.88 8.84
C LEU A 49 17.51 -5.31 10.24
N PHE A 50 18.37 -6.33 10.31
CA PHE A 50 18.96 -6.76 11.57
C PHE A 50 19.85 -5.67 12.18
N ALA A 51 20.74 -5.06 11.38
CA ALA A 51 21.60 -3.98 11.83
C ALA A 51 20.80 -2.76 12.32
N GLU A 52 19.76 -2.36 11.58
CA GLU A 52 18.83 -1.29 11.98
C GLU A 52 18.18 -1.60 13.33
N SER A 53 17.75 -2.85 13.54
CA SER A 53 17.13 -3.31 14.79
C SER A 53 18.10 -3.25 15.98
N LEU A 54 19.37 -3.61 15.78
CA LEU A 54 20.41 -3.47 16.80
C LEU A 54 20.60 -2.00 17.19
N ILE A 55 20.67 -1.09 16.22
CA ILE A 55 20.80 0.35 16.50
C ILE A 55 19.57 0.88 17.25
N ARG A 56 18.36 0.39 16.97
CA ARG A 56 17.17 0.72 17.79
C ARG A 56 17.33 0.32 19.25
N ILE A 57 17.89 -0.86 19.53
CA ILE A 57 18.15 -1.30 20.90
C ILE A 57 19.19 -0.39 21.55
N VAL A 58 20.29 -0.06 20.85
CA VAL A 58 21.33 0.87 21.34
C VAL A 58 20.74 2.24 21.66
N LEU A 59 19.92 2.82 20.78
CA LEU A 59 19.21 4.08 21.03
C LEU A 59 18.34 4.02 22.29
N LYS A 60 17.68 2.88 22.58
CA LYS A 60 16.89 2.75 23.81
C LYS A 60 17.77 2.57 25.06
N ILE A 61 18.92 1.92 24.94
CA ILE A 61 19.90 1.82 26.02
C ILE A 61 20.49 3.20 26.33
N GLU A 62 20.85 3.97 25.30
CA GLU A 62 21.30 5.36 25.43
C GLU A 62 20.25 6.20 26.18
N LEU A 63 18.97 6.12 25.80
CA LEU A 63 17.89 6.82 26.51
C LEU A 63 17.78 6.43 27.99
N ILE A 64 18.08 5.17 28.35
CA ILE A 64 18.11 4.72 29.75
C ILE A 64 19.28 5.36 30.51
N CYS A 65 20.44 5.52 29.87
CA CYS A 65 21.66 6.00 30.49
C CYS A 65 21.76 7.53 30.54
N VAL A 66 21.40 8.21 29.45
CA VAL A 66 21.66 9.64 29.22
C VAL A 66 20.38 10.49 29.23
N GLY A 67 19.20 9.86 29.17
CA GLY A 67 17.92 10.57 29.12
C GLY A 67 17.71 11.58 30.27
N GLN A 68 17.36 12.81 29.93
CA GLN A 68 17.02 13.87 30.88
C GLN A 68 15.49 14.02 31.01
N GLY A 69 15.03 14.41 32.21
CA GLY A 69 13.60 14.53 32.54
C GLY A 69 13.18 13.52 33.62
N ASP A 70 11.99 12.94 33.47
CA ASP A 70 11.51 11.85 34.33
C ASP A 70 12.27 10.55 34.02
N ARG A 71 13.43 10.39 34.66
CA ARG A 71 14.34 9.25 34.42
C ARG A 71 13.69 7.90 34.70
N GLU A 72 12.79 7.82 35.68
CA GLU A 72 12.11 6.57 36.01
C GLU A 72 11.13 6.18 34.90
N ALA A 73 10.31 7.12 34.43
CA ALA A 73 9.41 6.88 33.31
C ALA A 73 10.17 6.52 32.02
N ILE A 74 11.26 7.23 31.70
CA ILE A 74 12.10 6.93 30.53
C ILE A 74 12.70 5.53 30.65
N ARG A 75 13.26 5.18 31.82
CA ARG A 75 13.90 3.89 32.06
C ARG A 75 12.89 2.75 31.95
N ASN A 76 11.73 2.88 32.58
CA ASN A 76 10.68 1.87 32.55
C ASN A 76 10.09 1.70 31.15
N HIS A 77 9.84 2.81 30.45
CA HIS A 77 9.33 2.80 29.08
C HIS A 77 10.34 2.15 28.11
N SER A 78 11.60 2.54 28.18
CA SER A 78 12.66 2.05 27.28
C SER A 78 12.98 0.58 27.54
N LYS A 79 13.11 0.17 28.80
CA LYS A 79 13.27 -1.25 29.17
C LYS A 79 12.13 -2.10 28.63
N ARG A 80 10.88 -1.66 28.84
CA ARG A 80 9.70 -2.38 28.35
C ARG A 80 9.73 -2.54 26.83
N LYS A 81 10.03 -1.47 26.08
CA LYS A 81 10.13 -1.52 24.61
C LYS A 81 11.26 -2.43 24.12
N ILE A 82 12.44 -2.40 24.77
CA ILE A 82 13.55 -3.30 24.44
C ILE A 82 13.08 -4.75 24.60
N TRP A 83 12.58 -5.12 25.78
CA TRP A 83 12.27 -6.51 26.10
C TRP A 83 11.05 -7.06 25.35
N ALA A 84 10.01 -6.24 25.18
CA ALA A 84 8.73 -6.73 24.67
C ALA A 84 8.52 -6.46 23.18
N THR A 85 9.35 -5.64 22.53
CA THR A 85 9.18 -5.27 21.12
C THR A 85 10.45 -5.49 20.34
N TYR A 86 11.53 -4.77 20.67
CA TYR A 86 12.72 -4.75 19.82
C TYR A 86 13.55 -6.02 19.90
N LEU A 87 13.68 -6.63 21.08
CA LEU A 87 14.46 -7.86 21.25
C LEU A 87 13.84 -9.04 20.49
N PRO A 88 12.54 -9.38 20.65
CA PRO A 88 11.92 -10.43 19.84
C PRO A 88 12.01 -10.16 18.34
N GLN A 89 11.78 -8.91 17.92
CA GLN A 89 11.91 -8.51 16.51
C GLN A 89 13.34 -8.70 15.98
N THR A 90 14.35 -8.35 16.77
CA THR A 90 15.77 -8.55 16.44
C THR A 90 16.09 -10.03 16.28
N ILE A 91 15.51 -10.91 17.11
CA ILE A 91 15.68 -12.37 17.01
C ILE A 91 15.12 -12.89 15.68
N PHE A 92 13.94 -12.43 15.25
CA PHE A 92 13.41 -12.79 13.94
C PHE A 92 14.33 -12.32 12.81
N PHE A 93 14.81 -11.08 12.84
CA PHE A 93 15.72 -10.59 11.82
C PHE A 93 17.07 -11.33 11.83
N LEU A 94 17.59 -11.70 13.00
CA LEU A 94 18.78 -12.54 13.10
C LEU A 94 18.55 -13.92 12.45
N ALA A 95 17.39 -14.53 12.69
CA ALA A 95 17.04 -15.80 12.04
C ALA A 95 16.95 -15.64 10.51
N ALA A 96 16.36 -14.56 10.01
CA ALA A 96 16.30 -14.26 8.57
C ALA A 96 17.71 -14.07 7.95
N VAL A 97 18.61 -13.39 8.66
CA VAL A 97 20.02 -13.22 8.25
C VAL A 97 20.76 -14.56 8.21
N ILE A 98 20.57 -15.42 9.21
CA ILE A 98 21.20 -16.74 9.25
C ILE A 98 20.68 -17.60 8.09
N VAL A 99 19.37 -17.66 7.87
CA VAL A 99 18.77 -18.47 6.80
C VAL A 99 19.23 -17.97 5.43
N SER A 100 19.12 -16.66 5.16
CA SER A 100 19.57 -16.09 3.88
C SER A 100 21.08 -16.21 3.68
N GLY A 101 21.89 -16.08 4.75
CA GLY A 101 23.33 -16.29 4.70
C GLY A 101 23.69 -17.75 4.38
N VAL A 102 23.06 -18.72 5.04
CA VAL A 102 23.27 -20.14 4.71
C VAL A 102 22.88 -20.43 3.25
N GLN A 103 21.76 -19.87 2.77
CA GLN A 103 21.35 -20.01 1.37
C GLN A 103 22.34 -19.39 0.40
N PHE A 104 22.89 -18.22 0.72
CA PHE A 104 23.87 -17.52 -0.11
C PHE A 104 25.21 -18.26 -0.22
N TRP A 105 25.71 -18.82 0.89
CA TRP A 105 27.01 -19.51 0.90
C TRP A 105 26.95 -21.01 0.55
N ASN A 106 25.78 -21.64 0.55
CA ASN A 106 25.68 -23.06 0.25
C ASN A 106 25.77 -23.31 -1.27
N GLU A 107 27.00 -23.45 -1.76
CA GLU A 107 27.34 -23.72 -3.16
C GLU A 107 26.66 -25.00 -3.70
N ASN A 108 26.35 -25.97 -2.83
CA ASN A 108 25.82 -27.29 -3.21
C ASN A 108 24.37 -27.26 -3.73
N HIS A 109 23.66 -26.13 -3.67
CA HIS A 109 22.34 -25.97 -4.31
C HIS A 109 22.41 -25.67 -5.82
N THR A 110 23.53 -25.97 -6.48
CA THR A 110 23.62 -25.96 -7.94
C THR A 110 22.59 -26.89 -8.57
N ALA A 111 21.48 -26.29 -9.02
CA ALA A 111 20.96 -26.44 -10.37
C ALA A 111 20.67 -27.87 -10.87
N LYS A 112 19.97 -28.69 -10.09
CA LYS A 112 19.14 -29.74 -10.70
C LYS A 112 17.74 -29.19 -10.95
N GLY A 113 17.62 -28.42 -12.03
CA GLY A 113 16.42 -28.35 -12.87
C GLY A 113 15.07 -27.91 -12.30
N GLU A 114 14.94 -27.55 -11.02
CA GLU A 114 13.68 -27.03 -10.48
C GLU A 114 13.48 -25.57 -10.94
N LYS A 115 12.98 -25.42 -12.17
CA LYS A 115 12.43 -24.17 -12.67
C LYS A 115 11.30 -23.74 -11.73
N ARG A 116 11.42 -22.54 -11.15
CA ARG A 116 10.44 -21.96 -10.22
C ARG A 116 9.13 -21.62 -10.91
N HIS A 117 8.02 -21.89 -10.22
CA HIS A 117 6.67 -21.53 -10.66
C HIS A 117 6.21 -20.11 -10.27
N LEU A 118 6.82 -19.44 -9.28
CA LEU A 118 6.39 -18.10 -8.84
C LEU A 118 6.78 -16.97 -9.82
N ALA A 119 7.73 -17.24 -10.72
CA ALA A 119 8.15 -16.34 -11.79
C ALA A 119 8.27 -17.07 -13.14
N ALA A 120 7.60 -18.22 -13.28
CA ALA A 120 7.53 -18.87 -14.57
C ALA A 120 6.76 -17.93 -15.52
N GLU A 121 7.51 -17.29 -16.41
CA GLU A 121 6.97 -16.71 -17.63
C GLU A 121 6.03 -17.75 -18.23
N TYR A 122 4.76 -17.38 -18.35
CA TYR A 122 3.71 -18.25 -18.84
C TYR A 122 3.98 -18.46 -20.34
N ASP A 123 4.93 -19.35 -20.63
CA ASP A 123 5.28 -19.71 -21.98
C ASP A 123 4.04 -20.38 -22.56
N ASN A 124 3.36 -19.69 -23.48
CA ASN A 124 2.04 -20.06 -24.02
C ASN A 124 2.08 -21.33 -24.90
N SER A 125 3.07 -22.19 -24.70
CA SER A 125 3.17 -23.53 -25.29
C SER A 125 2.01 -24.38 -24.79
N TYR A 126 1.00 -24.46 -25.66
CA TYR A 126 -0.35 -25.03 -25.54
C TYR A 126 -0.45 -26.53 -25.22
N ASP A 127 0.48 -27.12 -24.46
CA ASP A 127 0.47 -28.56 -24.10
C ASP A 127 -0.14 -28.80 -22.69
N SER A 128 -1.29 -28.17 -22.45
CA SER A 128 -1.96 -28.04 -21.15
C SER A 128 -2.64 -29.31 -20.62
N LYS A 129 -2.32 -30.51 -21.11
CA LYS A 129 -3.01 -31.75 -20.70
C LYS A 129 -2.19 -32.71 -19.83
N ALA A 130 -0.87 -32.52 -19.71
CA ALA A 130 -0.03 -33.45 -18.94
C ALA A 130 0.35 -32.97 -17.52
N ALA A 131 0.17 -31.69 -17.18
CA ALA A 131 0.65 -31.11 -15.92
C ALA A 131 -0.40 -30.99 -14.80
N ALA A 132 -1.58 -31.62 -14.94
CA ALA A 132 -2.68 -31.49 -13.98
C ALA A 132 -2.53 -32.31 -12.68
N GLY A 133 -1.38 -32.97 -12.46
CA GLY A 133 -1.19 -33.91 -11.33
C GLY A 133 -0.05 -33.59 -10.36
N SER A 134 0.80 -32.59 -10.65
CA SER A 134 1.88 -32.22 -9.73
C SER A 134 1.39 -31.09 -8.84
N SER A 135 1.00 -31.42 -7.61
CA SER A 135 0.77 -30.44 -6.54
C SER A 135 2.03 -29.59 -6.41
N SER A 136 2.01 -28.39 -6.98
CA SER A 136 3.11 -27.44 -6.86
C SER A 136 3.22 -27.05 -5.40
N ASP A 137 4.33 -27.44 -4.77
CA ASP A 137 4.67 -26.89 -3.46
C ASP A 137 4.83 -25.37 -3.64
N VAL A 138 3.83 -24.64 -3.17
CA VAL A 138 3.65 -23.19 -3.33
C VAL A 138 4.78 -22.39 -2.64
N TRP A 139 5.63 -23.06 -1.87
CA TRP A 139 6.64 -22.45 -1.00
C TRP A 139 8.04 -22.96 -1.33
N SER A 140 8.90 -22.08 -1.83
CA SER A 140 10.33 -22.38 -1.96
C SER A 140 11.02 -22.12 -0.63
N LEU A 141 12.03 -22.93 -0.30
CA LEU A 141 12.89 -22.67 0.87
C LEU A 141 13.49 -21.25 0.84
N ALA A 142 13.69 -20.68 -0.35
CA ALA A 142 14.24 -19.34 -0.49
C ALA A 142 13.28 -18.21 -0.13
N ASP A 143 11.98 -18.48 0.02
CA ASP A 143 11.01 -17.48 0.46
C ASP A 143 11.02 -17.31 1.99
N VAL A 144 11.63 -18.26 2.71
CA VAL A 144 11.68 -18.30 4.18
C VAL A 144 12.23 -17.00 4.80
N PRO A 145 13.33 -16.38 4.32
CA PRO A 145 13.82 -15.13 4.91
C PRO A 145 12.80 -13.98 4.83
N ILE A 146 12.11 -13.81 3.69
CA ILE A 146 11.05 -12.80 3.55
C ILE A 146 9.91 -13.08 4.52
N VAL A 147 9.49 -14.34 4.64
CA VAL A 147 8.40 -14.75 5.53
C VAL A 147 8.77 -14.49 6.98
N ILE A 148 10.01 -14.74 7.39
CA ILE A 148 10.51 -14.42 8.74
C ILE A 148 10.50 -12.90 8.98
N CYS A 149 10.94 -12.10 8.01
CA CYS A 149 10.86 -10.64 8.10
C CYS A 149 9.41 -10.14 8.22
N LEU A 150 8.49 -10.72 7.46
CA LEU A 150 7.06 -10.44 7.55
C LEU A 150 6.51 -10.83 8.93
N ALA A 151 6.87 -12.01 9.44
CA ALA A 151 6.48 -12.47 10.76
C ALA A 151 6.97 -11.52 11.87
N ALA A 152 8.19 -10.98 11.74
CA ALA A 152 8.72 -9.97 12.66
C ALA A 152 7.85 -8.69 12.69
N TYR A 153 7.41 -8.24 11.51
CA TYR A 153 6.51 -7.09 11.38
C TYR A 153 5.11 -7.37 11.93
N VAL A 154 4.54 -8.52 11.61
CA VAL A 154 3.24 -8.96 12.13
C VAL A 154 3.28 -9.09 13.65
N TYR A 155 4.35 -9.66 14.21
CA TYR A 155 4.57 -9.71 15.66
C TYR A 155 4.55 -8.31 16.27
N HIS A 156 5.26 -7.36 15.67
CA HIS A 156 5.27 -5.97 16.13
C HIS A 156 3.86 -5.36 16.14
N LEU A 157 3.08 -5.55 15.05
CA LEU A 157 1.70 -5.09 14.98
C LEU A 157 0.81 -5.73 16.04
N LEU A 158 0.88 -7.05 16.21
CA LEU A 158 0.10 -7.80 17.20
C LEU A 158 0.47 -7.39 18.64
N TYR A 159 1.75 -7.13 18.90
CA TYR A 159 2.18 -6.60 20.19
C TYR A 159 1.58 -5.22 20.47
N HIS A 160 1.58 -4.32 19.48
CA HIS A 160 0.98 -3.00 19.63
C HIS A 160 -0.55 -3.07 19.80
N ALA A 161 -1.22 -3.92 19.02
CA ALA A 161 -2.66 -4.14 19.13
C ALA A 161 -3.04 -4.74 20.49
N SER A 162 -2.34 -5.79 20.92
CA SER A 162 -2.57 -6.41 22.24
C SER A 162 -2.32 -5.43 23.38
N LYS A 163 -1.30 -4.57 23.29
CA LYS A 163 -1.09 -3.50 24.25
C LYS A 163 -2.27 -2.51 24.27
N ALA A 164 -2.79 -2.11 23.11
CA ALA A 164 -3.97 -1.23 23.06
C ALA A 164 -5.20 -1.84 23.74
N LEU A 165 -5.36 -3.17 23.67
CA LEU A 165 -6.46 -3.88 24.33
C LEU A 165 -6.21 -4.12 25.83
N THR A 166 -4.95 -4.27 26.24
CA THR A 166 -4.54 -4.66 27.61
C THR A 166 -4.03 -3.52 28.47
N VAL A 167 -4.20 -2.26 28.06
CA VAL A 167 -3.98 -1.08 28.93
C VAL A 167 -5.31 -0.60 29.54
N PRO A 168 -6.03 -1.38 30.39
CA PRO A 168 -7.03 -0.80 31.27
C PRO A 168 -6.36 -0.32 32.57
N ARG A 169 -6.69 0.91 32.96
CA ARG A 169 -6.74 1.36 34.37
C ARG A 169 -5.44 1.26 35.17
N MET A 170 -4.27 1.52 34.57
CA MET A 170 -3.10 1.80 35.40
C MET A 170 -3.36 3.09 36.19
N LYS A 171 -3.33 2.98 37.53
CA LYS A 171 -3.57 4.09 38.47
C LYS A 171 -2.65 5.29 38.23
N ASP A 172 -1.50 5.06 37.60
CA ASP A 172 -0.61 6.12 37.16
C ASP A 172 0.02 5.84 35.79
N PHE A 173 -0.66 6.24 34.72
CA PHE A 173 -0.21 6.13 33.33
C PHE A 173 1.15 6.82 33.08
N ARG A 174 1.47 7.87 33.84
CA ARG A 174 2.65 8.71 33.63
C ARG A 174 3.95 7.97 33.93
N THR A 175 3.91 6.99 34.85
CA THR A 175 5.07 6.18 35.23
C THR A 175 5.56 5.25 34.12
N GLY A 176 4.72 4.92 33.14
CA GLY A 176 5.03 3.93 32.10
C GLY A 176 5.12 4.48 30.68
N ASN A 177 4.65 5.71 30.45
CA ASN A 177 4.52 6.27 29.10
C ASN A 177 5.06 7.69 29.04
N VAL A 178 5.93 7.92 28.06
CA VAL A 178 6.42 9.25 27.70
C VAL A 178 5.37 9.92 26.80
N PRO A 179 4.81 11.08 27.17
CA PRO A 179 3.86 11.80 26.33
C PRO A 179 4.52 12.18 25.00
N SER A 180 3.79 11.93 23.91
CA SER A 180 4.19 12.34 22.56
C SER A 180 3.67 13.74 22.25
N ASN A 181 4.39 14.51 21.43
CA ASN A 181 3.87 15.77 20.91
C ASN A 181 2.80 15.45 19.85
N ILE A 182 1.53 15.58 20.22
CA ILE A 182 0.41 15.11 19.38
C ILE A 182 0.25 15.97 18.13
N ASP A 183 0.35 17.30 18.23
CA ASP A 183 0.31 18.19 17.06
C ASP A 183 1.37 17.80 16.03
N PHE A 184 2.60 17.56 16.52
CA PHE A 184 3.68 17.11 15.66
C PHE A 184 3.39 15.75 15.01
N MET A 185 2.82 14.79 15.77
CA MET A 185 2.46 13.48 15.23
C MET A 185 1.37 13.57 14.16
N ILE A 186 0.33 14.39 14.37
CA ILE A 186 -0.74 14.64 13.38
C ILE A 186 -0.13 15.18 12.10
N HIS A 187 0.74 16.20 12.21
CA HIS A 187 1.44 16.78 11.06
C HIS A 187 2.26 15.74 10.30
N ARG A 188 3.05 14.91 11.02
CA ARG A 188 3.87 13.86 10.39
C ARG A 188 3.04 12.76 9.74
N TYR A 189 1.90 12.38 10.31
CA TYR A 189 1.01 11.41 9.67
C TYR A 189 0.32 11.97 8.42
N GLY A 190 -0.04 13.26 8.44
CA GLY A 190 -0.54 13.98 7.27
C GLY A 190 0.48 14.02 6.13
N GLU A 191 1.72 14.45 6.42
CA GLU A 191 2.83 14.43 5.46
C GLU A 191 3.08 13.02 4.91
N TRP A 192 3.15 12.01 5.78
CA TRP A 192 3.36 10.63 5.39
C TRP A 192 2.26 10.13 4.44
N THR A 193 1.00 10.40 4.77
CA THR A 193 -0.14 9.97 3.94
C THR A 193 -0.17 10.72 2.61
N MET A 194 0.19 12.01 2.59
CA MET A 194 0.36 12.78 1.36
C MET A 194 1.45 12.17 0.46
N LEU A 195 2.55 11.68 1.03
CA LEU A 195 3.59 10.97 0.29
C LEU A 195 3.03 9.69 -0.35
N MET A 196 2.27 8.88 0.40
CA MET A 196 1.66 7.64 -0.12
C MET A 196 0.65 7.92 -1.24
N LEU A 197 -0.15 8.99 -1.10
CA LEU A 197 -1.07 9.44 -2.15
C LEU A 197 -0.30 9.90 -3.39
N GLY A 198 0.78 10.67 -3.21
CA GLY A 198 1.67 11.09 -4.29
C GLY A 198 2.27 9.90 -5.04
N GLU A 199 2.74 8.88 -4.32
CA GLU A 199 3.25 7.64 -4.93
C GLU A 199 2.18 6.88 -5.71
N ALA A 200 0.93 6.85 -5.21
CA ALA A 200 -0.18 6.25 -5.95
C ALA A 200 -0.47 7.00 -7.27
N VAL A 201 -0.37 8.33 -7.28
CA VAL A 201 -0.49 9.14 -8.52
C VAL A 201 0.71 8.93 -9.45
N LEU A 202 1.94 8.90 -8.92
CA LEU A 202 3.14 8.65 -9.74
C LEU A 202 3.09 7.25 -10.38
N SER A 203 2.55 6.25 -9.68
CA SER A 203 2.33 4.90 -10.22
C SER A 203 1.37 4.87 -11.42
N LEU A 204 0.40 5.79 -11.48
CA LEU A 204 -0.48 5.97 -12.64
C LEU A 204 0.24 6.65 -13.82
N LEU A 205 1.14 7.59 -13.54
CA LEU A 205 1.81 8.42 -14.55
C LEU A 205 3.07 7.78 -15.15
N ILE A 206 3.65 6.79 -14.49
CA ILE A 206 4.88 6.11 -14.97
C ILE A 206 4.62 5.06 -16.07
N VAL A 207 3.36 4.78 -16.41
CA VAL A 207 3.02 3.82 -17.47
C VAL A 207 3.19 4.49 -18.82
N ASP A 208 3.77 3.76 -19.77
CA ASP A 208 3.92 4.22 -21.15
C ASP A 208 2.55 4.59 -21.74
N THR A 209 2.46 5.79 -22.30
CA THR A 209 1.20 6.35 -22.78
C THR A 209 0.81 5.77 -24.13
N THR A 210 -0.48 5.49 -24.30
CA THR A 210 -1.05 5.08 -25.60
C THR A 210 -2.09 6.08 -26.08
N GLU A 211 -2.23 6.20 -27.39
CA GLU A 211 -3.28 7.01 -28.04
C GLU A 211 -4.65 6.31 -28.03
N SER A 212 -4.98 5.59 -26.96
CA SER A 212 -6.28 4.94 -26.79
C SER A 212 -7.19 5.78 -25.91
N THR A 213 -8.42 6.06 -26.36
CA THR A 213 -9.43 6.77 -25.56
C THR A 213 -9.68 6.10 -24.21
N MET A 214 -9.68 4.75 -24.17
CA MET A 214 -9.87 4.00 -22.93
C MET A 214 -8.72 4.20 -21.95
N TYR A 215 -7.48 4.31 -22.45
CA TYR A 215 -6.32 4.60 -21.60
C TYR A 215 -6.49 5.94 -20.87
N TYR A 216 -6.88 7.01 -21.59
CA TYR A 216 -7.10 8.32 -20.99
C TYR A 216 -8.26 8.34 -19.99
N ILE A 217 -9.36 7.62 -20.27
CA ILE A 217 -10.48 7.50 -19.34
C ILE A 217 -10.03 6.81 -18.05
N VAL A 218 -9.34 5.66 -18.15
CA VAL A 218 -8.88 4.88 -17.00
C VAL A 218 -7.85 5.66 -16.18
N ALA A 219 -6.87 6.29 -16.83
CA ALA A 219 -5.88 7.13 -16.16
C ALA A 219 -6.53 8.32 -15.45
N GLY A 220 -7.46 9.02 -16.13
CA GLY A 220 -8.19 10.15 -15.56
C GLY A 220 -9.05 9.76 -14.35
N MET A 221 -9.79 8.65 -14.45
CA MET A 221 -10.57 8.09 -13.34
C MET A 221 -9.67 7.67 -12.18
N GLY A 222 -8.49 7.10 -12.46
CA GLY A 222 -7.50 6.76 -11.44
C GLY A 222 -7.05 7.98 -10.64
N VAL A 223 -6.64 9.05 -11.32
CA VAL A 223 -6.22 10.30 -10.67
C VAL A 223 -7.37 10.92 -9.85
N LEU A 224 -8.57 11.01 -10.43
CA LEU A 224 -9.75 11.53 -9.72
C LEU A 224 -10.10 10.69 -8.48
N THR A 225 -9.95 9.36 -8.55
CA THR A 225 -10.18 8.47 -7.41
C THR A 225 -9.20 8.78 -6.27
N VAL A 226 -7.91 8.97 -6.57
CA VAL A 226 -6.90 9.34 -5.55
C VAL A 226 -7.20 10.71 -4.94
N ILE A 227 -7.63 11.68 -5.74
CA ILE A 227 -8.04 13.01 -5.25
C ILE A 227 -9.25 12.91 -4.30
N LEU A 228 -10.25 12.10 -4.64
CA LEU A 228 -11.40 11.87 -3.77
C LEU A 228 -11.00 11.17 -2.46
N LEU A 229 -10.12 10.16 -2.52
CA LEU A 229 -9.58 9.51 -1.33
C LEU A 229 -8.81 10.51 -0.45
N GLN A 230 -8.02 11.40 -1.05
CA GLN A 230 -7.34 12.48 -0.34
C GLN A 230 -8.33 13.41 0.37
N ALA A 231 -9.38 13.86 -0.33
CA ALA A 231 -10.40 14.73 0.25
C ALA A 231 -11.10 14.07 1.44
N VAL A 232 -11.57 12.83 1.25
CA VAL A 232 -12.19 12.01 2.30
C VAL A 232 -11.24 11.83 3.48
N LYS A 233 -9.96 11.61 3.22
CA LYS A 233 -8.96 11.37 4.26
C LYS A 233 -8.73 12.57 5.17
N PHE A 234 -8.56 13.77 4.60
CA PHE A 234 -8.30 14.98 5.38
C PHE A 234 -9.56 15.54 6.04
N GLU A 235 -10.73 15.34 5.43
CA GLU A 235 -12.02 15.61 6.09
C GLU A 235 -12.29 14.66 7.27
N SER A 236 -11.64 13.49 7.29
CA SER A 236 -11.77 12.55 8.41
C SER A 236 -11.08 12.99 9.69
N GLU A 237 -10.20 13.99 9.62
CA GLU A 237 -9.31 14.34 10.71
C GLU A 237 -9.65 15.70 11.31
N PRO A 238 -9.73 15.81 12.64
CA PRO A 238 -9.84 17.10 13.29
C PRO A 238 -8.53 17.87 13.09
N THR A 239 -8.66 19.17 12.76
CA THR A 239 -7.54 20.09 12.57
C THR A 239 -6.76 20.38 13.85
N HIS A 240 -7.41 20.20 15.01
CA HIS A 240 -6.84 20.50 16.33
C HIS A 240 -6.55 19.21 17.12
N ALA A 241 -5.43 19.18 17.85
CA ALA A 241 -5.06 18.03 18.65
C ALA A 241 -6.11 17.63 19.68
N GLU A 242 -6.84 18.57 20.28
CA GLU A 242 -7.82 18.28 21.34
C GLU A 242 -8.95 17.33 20.89
N GLY A 243 -9.36 17.43 19.63
CA GLY A 243 -10.36 16.54 19.03
C GLY A 243 -9.78 15.22 18.50
N HIS A 244 -8.45 15.10 18.42
CA HIS A 244 -7.79 14.00 17.74
C HIS A 244 -7.73 12.72 18.59
N ALA A 245 -7.84 11.55 17.93
CA ALA A 245 -7.83 10.24 18.60
C ALA A 245 -6.57 10.02 19.47
N LEU A 246 -5.44 10.54 19.00
CA LEU A 246 -4.14 10.55 19.68
C LEU A 246 -4.17 11.29 21.04
N TRP A 247 -5.04 12.29 21.21
CA TRP A 247 -5.16 13.07 22.44
C TRP A 247 -6.13 12.43 23.44
N ARG A 248 -7.25 11.92 22.94
CA ARG A 248 -8.36 11.45 23.81
C ARG A 248 -7.98 10.21 24.62
N ASN A 249 -7.31 9.23 24.00
CA ASN A 249 -6.94 7.98 24.67
C ASN A 249 -5.71 7.35 24.01
N LEU A 250 -4.77 6.82 24.81
CA LEU A 250 -3.63 6.08 24.27
C LEU A 250 -4.07 4.91 23.38
N ASN A 251 -5.10 4.17 23.78
CA ASN A 251 -5.54 2.99 23.04
C ASN A 251 -6.04 3.40 21.64
N TRP A 252 -6.80 4.49 21.55
CA TRP A 252 -7.25 5.05 20.28
C TRP A 252 -6.11 5.65 19.47
N GLY A 253 -5.12 6.26 20.13
CA GLY A 253 -3.90 6.70 19.47
C GLY A 253 -3.10 5.55 18.83
N VAL A 254 -3.02 4.40 19.50
CA VAL A 254 -2.38 3.20 18.93
C VAL A 254 -3.19 2.61 17.78
N VAL A 255 -4.51 2.48 17.94
CA VAL A 255 -5.40 2.00 16.86
C VAL A 255 -5.28 2.91 15.64
N TYR A 256 -5.37 4.22 15.83
CA TYR A 256 -5.20 5.21 14.77
C TYR A 256 -3.84 5.07 14.07
N ALA A 257 -2.74 4.88 14.82
CA ALA A 257 -1.42 4.69 14.23
C ALA A 257 -1.34 3.41 13.35
N ILE A 258 -1.99 2.32 13.77
CA ILE A 258 -2.10 1.09 12.97
C ILE A 258 -2.93 1.35 11.71
N LEU A 259 -4.03 2.09 11.83
CA LEU A 259 -4.90 2.42 10.70
C LEU A 259 -4.17 3.29 9.65
N VAL A 260 -3.33 4.23 10.05
CA VAL A 260 -2.47 5.00 9.13
C VAL A 260 -1.53 4.09 8.35
N GLN A 261 -0.97 3.06 8.99
CA GLN A 261 -0.10 2.08 8.31
C GLN A 261 -0.90 1.21 7.33
N LEU A 262 -2.08 0.71 7.72
CA LEU A 262 -2.96 -0.06 6.85
C LEU A 262 -3.41 0.76 5.64
N LEU A 263 -3.79 2.02 5.85
CA LEU A 263 -4.13 2.96 4.80
C LEU A 263 -2.95 3.15 3.83
N SER A 264 -1.73 3.34 4.36
CA SER A 264 -0.53 3.54 3.54
C SER A 264 -0.23 2.33 2.65
N MET A 265 -0.29 1.13 3.23
CA MET A 265 -0.12 -0.11 2.46
C MET A 265 -1.22 -0.29 1.41
N GLY A 266 -2.46 0.03 1.77
CA GLY A 266 -3.60 0.02 0.85
C GLY A 266 -3.41 0.98 -0.32
N LEU A 267 -2.96 2.21 -0.07
CA LEU A 267 -2.71 3.22 -1.12
C LEU A 267 -1.58 2.82 -2.07
N ILE A 268 -0.48 2.24 -1.56
CA ILE A 268 0.60 1.72 -2.42
C ILE A 268 0.07 0.57 -3.28
N ALA A 269 -0.57 -0.42 -2.67
CA ALA A 269 -1.12 -1.57 -3.40
C ALA A 269 -2.16 -1.14 -4.44
N PHE A 270 -2.94 -0.12 -4.12
CA PHE A 270 -3.91 0.51 -5.02
C PHE A 270 -3.23 1.18 -6.21
N GLY A 271 -2.19 2.00 -6.00
CA GLY A 271 -1.39 2.59 -7.08
C GLY A 271 -0.74 1.54 -7.99
N VAL A 272 -0.18 0.48 -7.40
CA VAL A 272 0.38 -0.66 -8.16
C VAL A 272 -0.69 -1.38 -8.97
N SER A 273 -1.88 -1.61 -8.41
CA SER A 273 -2.97 -2.28 -9.12
C SER A 273 -3.40 -1.51 -10.37
N TYR A 274 -3.46 -0.19 -10.27
CA TYR A 274 -3.74 0.70 -11.40
C TYR A 274 -2.67 0.63 -12.48
N LYS A 275 -1.39 0.67 -12.08
CA LYS A 275 -0.25 0.53 -12.99
C LYS A 275 -0.34 -0.78 -13.79
N VAL A 276 -0.68 -1.88 -13.12
CA VAL A 276 -0.85 -3.19 -13.75
C VAL A 276 -2.01 -3.18 -14.76
N MET A 277 -3.16 -2.59 -14.39
CA MET A 277 -4.32 -2.48 -15.28
C MET A 277 -4.03 -1.63 -16.53
N LEU A 278 -3.37 -0.48 -16.37
CA LEU A 278 -2.98 0.38 -17.49
C LEU A 278 -2.03 -0.34 -18.46
N LYS A 279 -1.10 -1.15 -17.95
CA LYS A 279 -0.23 -1.99 -18.79
C LYS A 279 -1.02 -3.05 -19.59
N SER A 280 -2.07 -3.65 -19.00
CA SER A 280 -2.94 -4.60 -19.71
C SER A 280 -3.65 -3.91 -20.88
N ILE A 281 -4.20 -2.71 -20.64
CA ILE A 281 -4.88 -1.90 -21.67
C ILE A 281 -3.90 -1.49 -22.78
N HIS A 282 -2.69 -1.08 -22.44
CA HIS A 282 -1.65 -0.75 -23.41
C HIS A 282 -1.35 -1.95 -24.33
N LYS A 283 -1.12 -3.12 -23.75
CA LYS A 283 -0.85 -4.36 -24.51
C LYS A 283 -2.03 -4.75 -25.41
N GLU A 284 -3.27 -4.53 -24.97
CA GLU A 284 -4.45 -4.79 -25.80
C GLU A 284 -4.54 -3.82 -27.00
N SER A 285 -4.17 -2.54 -26.79
CA SER A 285 -4.17 -1.54 -27.87
C SER A 285 -3.13 -1.83 -28.95
N GLU A 286 -1.93 -2.29 -28.57
CA GLU A 286 -0.87 -2.67 -29.52
C GLU A 286 -1.31 -3.86 -30.38
N LYS A 287 -1.92 -4.87 -29.76
CA LYS A 287 -2.46 -6.03 -30.49
C LYS A 287 -3.50 -5.61 -31.53
N LYS A 288 -4.41 -4.69 -31.19
CA LYS A 288 -5.43 -4.19 -32.13
C LYS A 288 -4.83 -3.41 -33.30
N ALA A 289 -3.75 -2.66 -33.06
CA ALA A 289 -3.04 -1.95 -34.11
C ALA A 289 -2.37 -2.92 -35.10
N ASP A 290 -1.80 -4.02 -34.61
CA ASP A 290 -1.12 -5.03 -35.44
C ASP A 290 -2.11 -5.77 -36.37
N TYR A 291 -3.25 -6.22 -35.84
CA TYR A 291 -4.31 -6.86 -36.66
C TYR A 291 -4.91 -5.93 -37.72
N GLY A 292 -4.90 -4.62 -37.49
CA GLY A 292 -5.39 -3.64 -38.46
C GLY A 292 -4.55 -3.56 -39.73
N ASN A 293 -3.26 -3.89 -39.66
CA ASN A 293 -2.35 -3.82 -40.81
C ASN A 293 -2.43 -5.05 -41.72
N ASP A 294 -2.77 -6.23 -41.19
CA ASP A 294 -2.75 -7.48 -41.98
C ASP A 294 -3.96 -7.60 -42.93
N TYR A 295 -5.14 -7.14 -42.51
CA TYR A 295 -6.35 -7.14 -43.36
C TYR A 295 -6.37 -6.05 -44.44
N GLY A 296 -5.47 -5.07 -44.38
CA GLY A 296 -5.42 -3.95 -45.32
C GLY A 296 -4.58 -4.20 -46.58
N SER A 297 -3.72 -5.22 -46.61
CA SER A 297 -2.76 -5.42 -47.72
C SER A 297 -3.23 -6.37 -48.82
N ASN A 298 -4.30 -7.16 -48.59
CA ASN A 298 -4.64 -8.28 -49.49
C ASN A 298 -5.82 -8.02 -50.46
N TYR A 299 -6.32 -6.78 -50.56
CA TYR A 299 -7.42 -6.41 -51.48
C TYR A 299 -7.03 -5.32 -52.52
N GLY A 300 -5.73 -5.13 -52.76
CA GLY A 300 -5.22 -4.03 -53.59
C GLY A 300 -4.33 -4.40 -54.78
N GLU A 301 -4.19 -5.68 -55.14
CA GLU A 301 -3.31 -6.08 -56.26
C GLU A 301 -4.01 -7.04 -57.24
N GLU A 302 -5.19 -6.63 -57.74
CA GLU A 302 -5.80 -7.26 -58.91
C GLU A 302 -6.26 -6.17 -59.88
N SER A 303 -5.36 -5.75 -60.79
CA SER A 303 -5.64 -5.33 -62.18
C SER A 303 -4.52 -4.47 -62.78
N LYS A 304 -3.41 -5.11 -63.20
CA LYS A 304 -2.72 -4.73 -64.45
C LYS A 304 -2.19 -5.98 -65.14
N GLU A 305 -3.12 -6.68 -65.78
CA GLU A 305 -2.84 -7.57 -66.89
C GLU A 305 -2.63 -6.74 -68.17
N SER A 306 -1.78 -7.24 -69.07
CA SER A 306 -1.52 -6.82 -70.47
C SER A 306 -0.22 -6.03 -70.74
N GLY A 307 0.76 -6.75 -71.28
CA GLY A 307 1.92 -6.16 -71.96
C GLY A 307 3.06 -7.14 -72.23
N GLY A 308 2.78 -8.24 -72.94
CA GLY A 308 3.83 -9.17 -73.37
C GLY A 308 4.75 -8.57 -74.43
N TYR A 309 6.05 -8.79 -74.28
CA TYR A 309 6.98 -8.90 -75.41
C TYR A 309 7.99 -10.01 -75.11
N ASP A 310 7.99 -10.95 -76.04
CA ASP A 310 8.87 -12.10 -76.19
C ASP A 310 10.06 -11.65 -77.06
N THR A 311 11.28 -11.76 -76.54
CA THR A 311 12.51 -11.85 -77.35
C THR A 311 13.56 -12.62 -76.55
N GLY A 312 13.89 -13.80 -77.06
CA GLY A 312 14.93 -14.66 -76.53
C GLY A 312 16.36 -14.26 -76.91
N ASP A 313 17.21 -15.25 -76.65
CA ASP A 313 18.60 -15.46 -77.06
C ASP A 313 19.75 -14.87 -76.23
N GLU A 314 20.43 -15.84 -75.61
CA GLU A 314 21.86 -16.16 -75.76
C GLU A 314 22.93 -15.52 -74.85
N THR A 315 23.83 -16.43 -74.45
CA THR A 315 25.13 -16.28 -73.76
C THR A 315 25.04 -16.01 -72.25
N GLY A 316 25.47 -16.87 -71.33
CA GLY A 316 26.53 -17.87 -71.40
C GLY A 316 27.84 -17.26 -70.88
N TYR A 317 28.02 -17.21 -69.56
CA TYR A 317 29.34 -17.22 -68.89
C TYR A 317 29.20 -17.83 -67.50
N GLY A 318 29.86 -18.97 -67.30
CA GLY A 318 30.10 -19.53 -65.98
C GLY A 318 31.10 -18.68 -65.21
N TYR A 319 30.87 -18.54 -63.91
CA TYR A 319 31.90 -18.20 -62.95
C TYR A 319 31.96 -19.31 -61.88
N ASP A 320 33.15 -19.89 -61.82
CA ASP A 320 33.62 -20.84 -60.84
C ASP A 320 33.71 -20.23 -59.43
N GLU A 321 33.73 -21.16 -58.48
CA GLU A 321 34.21 -21.06 -57.10
C GLU A 321 34.92 -19.76 -56.67
N THR A 322 34.45 -19.18 -55.57
CA THR A 322 35.29 -19.10 -54.36
C THR A 322 34.42 -19.03 -53.10
N LYS A 323 34.51 -20.08 -52.29
CA LYS A 323 34.22 -20.04 -50.85
C LYS A 323 35.24 -19.13 -50.18
N GLU A 324 34.88 -17.88 -49.93
CA GLU A 324 35.59 -17.07 -48.93
C GLU A 324 34.79 -17.06 -47.63
N ALA A 325 35.28 -17.88 -46.71
CA ALA A 325 35.08 -17.71 -45.29
C ALA A 325 35.71 -16.38 -44.87
N GLY A 326 34.92 -15.44 -44.33
CA GLY A 326 35.50 -14.19 -43.81
C GLY A 326 34.60 -12.96 -43.74
N GLY A 327 33.27 -13.12 -43.65
CA GLY A 327 32.38 -12.00 -43.35
C GLY A 327 31.91 -12.09 -41.90
N GLY A 328 32.79 -11.70 -40.97
CA GLY A 328 32.40 -11.51 -39.57
C GLY A 328 31.51 -10.28 -39.46
N ASP A 329 30.23 -10.42 -39.77
CA ASP A 329 29.21 -9.46 -39.39
C ASP A 329 29.15 -9.46 -37.86
N TYR A 330 29.92 -8.56 -37.27
CA TYR A 330 29.66 -8.05 -35.94
C TYR A 330 28.30 -7.36 -36.02
N ALA A 331 27.23 -8.14 -35.93
CA ALA A 331 25.98 -7.63 -35.40
C ALA A 331 26.38 -7.01 -34.07
N GLU A 332 26.48 -5.67 -34.05
CA GLU A 332 26.52 -4.89 -32.82
C GLU A 332 25.29 -5.36 -32.05
N VAL A 333 25.51 -6.33 -31.17
CA VAL A 333 24.62 -6.63 -30.07
C VAL A 333 24.72 -5.37 -29.24
N TYR A 334 23.91 -4.37 -29.59
CA TYR A 334 23.65 -3.23 -28.75
C TYR A 334 23.36 -3.84 -27.39
N PRO A 335 24.20 -3.57 -26.37
CA PRO A 335 23.95 -4.11 -25.05
C PRO A 335 22.55 -3.66 -24.71
N GLU A 336 21.62 -4.61 -24.69
CA GLU A 336 20.23 -4.39 -24.33
C GLU A 336 20.31 -3.54 -23.07
N THR A 337 19.98 -2.25 -23.21
CA THR A 337 19.96 -1.34 -22.08
C THR A 337 18.83 -1.88 -21.26
N ARG A 338 19.17 -2.75 -20.29
CA ARG A 338 18.27 -3.28 -19.29
C ARG A 338 17.82 -2.06 -18.51
N HIS A 339 16.79 -1.41 -19.03
CA HIS A 339 16.07 -0.38 -18.35
C HIS A 339 15.66 -1.03 -17.04
N ARG A 340 16.26 -0.51 -15.96
CA ARG A 340 16.00 -0.97 -14.60
C ARG A 340 14.57 -0.56 -14.27
N PHE A 341 13.60 -1.31 -14.80
CA PHE A 341 12.22 -1.17 -14.42
C PHE A 341 12.15 -1.61 -12.96
N LEU A 342 11.68 -0.71 -12.10
CA LEU A 342 11.49 -0.97 -10.67
C LEU A 342 10.44 -2.07 -10.39
N ALA A 343 9.79 -2.60 -11.44
CA ALA A 343 9.02 -3.82 -11.37
C ALA A 343 9.20 -4.61 -12.68
N PRO A 344 9.59 -5.90 -12.63
CA PRO A 344 9.58 -6.77 -13.81
C PRO A 344 8.18 -6.78 -14.44
N SER A 345 8.10 -7.02 -15.75
CA SER A 345 6.84 -7.21 -16.47
C SER A 345 6.20 -8.53 -16.07
N VAL A 346 5.68 -8.61 -14.85
CA VAL A 346 4.89 -9.75 -14.41
C VAL A 346 3.62 -9.74 -15.25
N SER A 347 3.44 -10.75 -16.11
CA SER A 347 2.18 -10.97 -16.81
C SER A 347 1.15 -11.45 -15.79
N THR A 348 0.56 -10.52 -15.05
CA THR A 348 -0.56 -10.83 -14.16
C THR A 348 -1.79 -11.06 -15.00
N THR A 349 -2.57 -12.09 -14.67
CA THR A 349 -3.89 -12.27 -15.26
C THR A 349 -4.80 -11.10 -14.91
N ASP A 350 -5.74 -10.76 -15.79
CA ASP A 350 -6.69 -9.66 -15.53
C ASP A 350 -7.46 -9.89 -14.23
N GLN A 351 -7.81 -11.15 -13.93
CA GLN A 351 -8.44 -11.54 -12.66
C GLN A 351 -7.56 -11.24 -11.43
N ALA A 352 -6.25 -11.51 -11.49
CA ALA A 352 -5.34 -11.19 -10.40
C ALA A 352 -5.21 -9.67 -10.22
N SER A 353 -5.17 -8.90 -11.31
CA SER A 353 -5.14 -7.44 -11.25
C SER A 353 -6.42 -6.86 -10.65
N ALA A 354 -7.59 -7.39 -11.03
CA ALA A 354 -8.89 -7.01 -10.50
C ALA A 354 -9.00 -7.33 -9.00
N ALA A 355 -8.51 -8.50 -8.58
CA ALA A 355 -8.46 -8.89 -7.17
C ALA A 355 -7.54 -7.98 -6.34
N LEU A 356 -6.36 -7.64 -6.87
CA LEU A 356 -5.43 -6.71 -6.21
C LEU A 356 -6.05 -5.31 -6.06
N PHE A 357 -6.71 -4.80 -7.11
CA PHE A 357 -7.41 -3.52 -7.08
C PHE A 357 -8.55 -3.52 -6.06
N SER A 358 -9.45 -4.50 -6.15
CA SER A 358 -10.59 -4.65 -5.26
C SER A 358 -10.15 -4.78 -3.80
N GLY A 359 -9.17 -5.64 -3.51
CA GLY A 359 -8.65 -5.86 -2.16
C GLY A 359 -7.95 -4.63 -1.57
N SER A 360 -7.11 -3.95 -2.36
CA SER A 360 -6.41 -2.75 -1.91
C SER A 360 -7.37 -1.58 -1.67
N LEU A 361 -8.33 -1.34 -2.57
CA LEU A 361 -9.35 -0.32 -2.39
C LEU A 361 -10.23 -0.62 -1.16
N THR A 362 -10.59 -1.87 -0.94
CA THR A 362 -11.33 -2.31 0.26
C THR A 362 -10.56 -1.99 1.52
N LEU A 363 -9.25 -2.29 1.56
CA LEU A 363 -8.40 -1.99 2.70
C LEU A 363 -8.34 -0.48 2.98
N VAL A 364 -8.24 0.35 1.93
CA VAL A 364 -8.28 1.81 2.04
C VAL A 364 -9.61 2.29 2.63
N LEU A 365 -10.74 1.83 2.12
CA LEU A 365 -12.07 2.24 2.60
C LEU A 365 -12.32 1.81 4.05
N ILE A 366 -11.92 0.58 4.42
CA ILE A 366 -11.99 0.10 5.81
C ILE A 366 -11.12 0.98 6.72
N ALA A 367 -9.88 1.26 6.32
CA ALA A 367 -8.98 2.09 7.11
C ALA A 367 -9.57 3.50 7.32
N LEU A 368 -10.09 4.14 6.28
CA LEU A 368 -10.71 5.47 6.36
C LEU A 368 -11.93 5.50 7.30
N GLU A 369 -12.81 4.50 7.21
CA GLU A 369 -14.00 4.44 8.07
C GLU A 369 -13.59 4.16 9.52
N CYS A 370 -12.67 3.24 9.76
CA CYS A 370 -12.13 2.98 11.09
C CYS A 370 -11.40 4.20 11.68
N MET A 371 -10.68 4.98 10.87
CA MET A 371 -10.00 6.20 11.32
C MET A 371 -11.03 7.24 11.76
N THR A 372 -12.06 7.45 10.96
CA THR A 372 -13.18 8.34 11.29
C THR A 372 -13.82 7.95 12.61
N ASN A 373 -14.12 6.67 12.77
CA ASN A 373 -14.69 6.14 13.99
C ASN A 373 -13.74 6.27 15.18
N SER A 374 -12.42 6.20 15.00
CA SER A 374 -11.45 6.38 16.09
C SER A 374 -11.43 7.81 16.67
N HIS A 375 -11.88 8.81 15.92
CA HIS A 375 -12.03 10.20 16.39
C HIS A 375 -13.31 10.39 17.20
N ILE A 376 -14.38 9.72 16.80
CA ILE A 376 -15.64 9.66 17.54
C ILE A 376 -15.40 8.73 18.74
N ASN A 377 -16.00 9.00 19.90
CA ASN A 377 -15.80 8.14 21.07
C ASN A 377 -16.39 6.75 20.76
N THR A 378 -15.55 5.81 20.33
CA THR A 378 -15.96 4.49 19.83
C THR A 378 -16.65 3.63 20.88
N HIS A 379 -16.49 3.91 22.18
CA HIS A 379 -17.31 3.25 23.18
C HIS A 379 -18.80 3.53 22.90
N ASP A 380 -19.11 4.76 22.51
CA ASP A 380 -20.44 5.17 22.10
C ASP A 380 -20.72 4.57 20.71
N SER A 381 -19.85 4.74 19.72
CA SER A 381 -20.09 4.19 18.36
C SER A 381 -20.27 2.66 18.32
N LEU A 382 -19.49 1.90 19.09
CA LEU A 382 -19.55 0.43 19.14
C LEU A 382 -20.74 -0.06 19.97
N SER A 383 -21.05 0.59 21.09
CA SER A 383 -22.27 0.28 21.83
C SER A 383 -23.52 0.59 21.00
N HIS A 384 -23.51 1.69 20.24
CA HIS A 384 -24.55 2.00 19.26
C HIS A 384 -24.62 0.97 18.13
N PHE A 385 -23.48 0.44 17.68
CA PHE A 385 -23.45 -0.64 16.67
C PHE A 385 -24.02 -1.96 17.21
N LEU A 386 -23.68 -2.34 18.44
CA LEU A 386 -24.15 -3.58 19.07
C LEU A 386 -25.60 -3.49 19.56
N HIS A 387 -26.11 -2.28 19.79
CA HIS A 387 -27.47 -2.01 20.27
C HIS A 387 -28.23 -1.04 19.35
N PRO A 388 -28.52 -1.45 18.08
CA PRO A 388 -29.15 -0.57 17.09
C PRO A 388 -30.53 -0.06 17.51
N GLY A 389 -31.22 -0.77 18.42
CA GLY A 389 -32.52 -0.39 18.94
C GLY A 389 -32.53 0.97 19.64
N GLN A 390 -31.47 1.32 20.38
CA GLN A 390 -31.39 2.64 21.03
C GLN A 390 -31.30 3.77 20.01
N TRP A 391 -30.59 3.52 18.91
CA TRP A 391 -30.37 4.53 17.88
C TRP A 391 -31.62 4.86 17.08
N LEU A 392 -32.41 3.84 16.76
CA LEU A 392 -33.67 3.99 16.01
C LEU A 392 -34.68 4.94 16.68
N HIS A 393 -34.58 5.13 18.00
CA HIS A 393 -35.44 6.02 18.78
C HIS A 393 -34.93 7.46 18.89
N GLU A 394 -33.64 7.71 18.65
CA GLU A 394 -33.10 9.07 18.63
C GLU A 394 -33.58 9.82 17.38
N ALA A 395 -33.80 11.14 17.53
CA ALA A 395 -34.11 12.01 16.40
C ALA A 395 -32.99 11.88 15.35
N GLY A 396 -33.32 11.25 14.22
CA GLY A 396 -32.39 11.04 13.13
C GLY A 396 -31.61 9.73 13.08
N GLY A 397 -31.77 8.84 14.05
CA GLY A 397 -31.01 7.59 14.06
C GLY A 397 -31.31 6.69 12.86
N LYS A 398 -32.53 6.73 12.29
CA LYS A 398 -32.87 6.01 11.05
C LYS A 398 -32.00 6.40 9.86
N VAL A 399 -31.76 7.70 9.69
CA VAL A 399 -30.95 8.23 8.57
C VAL A 399 -29.50 7.83 8.75
N LYS A 400 -28.97 8.01 9.96
CA LYS A 400 -27.63 7.60 10.30
C LYS A 400 -27.46 6.07 10.08
N PHE A 401 -28.47 5.25 10.41
CA PHE A 401 -28.42 3.79 10.19
C PHE A 401 -28.41 3.41 8.74
N ALA A 402 -29.27 4.04 7.95
CA ALA A 402 -29.27 3.87 6.52
C ALA A 402 -27.88 4.20 5.92
N LEU A 403 -27.27 5.33 6.32
CA LEU A 403 -25.95 5.74 5.84
C LEU A 403 -24.84 4.77 6.26
N PHE A 404 -24.89 4.27 7.50
CA PHE A 404 -23.94 3.27 7.97
C PHE A 404 -24.04 1.97 7.18
N ILE A 405 -25.25 1.42 7.03
CA ILE A 405 -25.50 0.21 6.24
C ILE A 405 -25.10 0.42 4.78
N PHE A 406 -25.36 1.59 4.22
CA PHE A 406 -24.94 1.95 2.87
C PHE A 406 -23.42 1.89 2.72
N LYS A 407 -22.65 2.51 3.63
CA LYS A 407 -21.18 2.45 3.62
C LYS A 407 -20.64 1.02 3.75
N VAL A 408 -21.19 0.24 4.66
CA VAL A 408 -20.82 -1.18 4.82
C VAL A 408 -21.11 -1.95 3.53
N GLY A 409 -22.26 -1.70 2.90
CA GLY A 409 -22.63 -2.24 1.60
C GLY A 409 -21.62 -1.89 0.51
N LEU A 410 -21.15 -0.63 0.45
CA LEU A 410 -20.11 -0.20 -0.48
C LEU A 410 -18.78 -0.92 -0.23
N ILE A 411 -18.37 -1.14 1.02
CA ILE A 411 -17.14 -1.87 1.36
C ILE A 411 -17.27 -3.35 0.91
N VAL A 412 -18.39 -4.01 1.18
CA VAL A 412 -18.64 -5.40 0.75
C VAL A 412 -18.71 -5.51 -0.78
N LEU A 413 -19.34 -4.55 -1.44
CA LEU A 413 -19.37 -4.45 -2.90
C LEU A 413 -17.96 -4.30 -3.46
N THR A 414 -17.13 -3.44 -2.85
CA THR A 414 -15.72 -3.27 -3.24
C THR A 414 -14.95 -4.56 -3.08
N ALA A 415 -15.12 -5.27 -1.96
CA ALA A 415 -14.42 -6.52 -1.65
C ALA A 415 -14.79 -7.67 -2.59
N THR A 416 -16.00 -7.63 -3.15
CA THR A 416 -16.50 -8.64 -4.08
C THR A 416 -16.39 -8.21 -5.55
N LEU A 417 -15.90 -6.99 -5.83
CA LEU A 417 -15.87 -6.40 -7.17
C LEU A 417 -15.15 -7.28 -8.19
N SER A 418 -14.04 -7.91 -7.80
CA SER A 418 -13.26 -8.80 -8.68
C SER A 418 -13.96 -10.11 -9.05
N LEU A 419 -15.05 -10.47 -8.36
CA LEU A 419 -15.88 -11.62 -8.71
C LEU A 419 -16.86 -11.29 -9.84
N TRP A 420 -17.24 -10.01 -9.97
CA TRP A 420 -18.23 -9.55 -10.93
C TRP A 420 -17.60 -8.96 -12.19
N LEU A 421 -16.46 -8.29 -12.03
CA LEU A 421 -15.75 -7.59 -13.09
C LEU A 421 -14.31 -8.07 -13.16
N THR A 422 -13.93 -8.59 -14.32
CA THR A 422 -12.55 -9.02 -14.62
C THR A 422 -11.85 -8.04 -15.56
N GLU A 423 -12.60 -7.36 -16.42
CA GLU A 423 -12.05 -6.42 -17.39
C GLU A 423 -11.51 -5.16 -16.69
N PRO A 424 -10.22 -4.80 -16.88
CA PRO A 424 -9.58 -3.69 -16.18
C PRO A 424 -10.34 -2.36 -16.27
N ASN A 425 -10.86 -2.03 -17.46
CA ASN A 425 -11.61 -0.79 -17.70
C ASN A 425 -12.86 -0.70 -16.81
N HIS A 426 -13.64 -1.79 -16.75
CA HIS A 426 -14.87 -1.83 -15.96
C HIS A 426 -14.59 -1.80 -14.46
N VAL A 427 -13.56 -2.51 -14.01
CA VAL A 427 -13.16 -2.54 -12.60
C VAL A 427 -12.77 -1.14 -12.11
N VAL A 428 -11.98 -0.40 -12.89
CA VAL A 428 -11.58 0.97 -12.55
C VAL A 428 -12.77 1.92 -12.49
N ILE A 429 -13.63 1.90 -13.51
CA ILE A 429 -14.80 2.80 -13.58
C ILE A 429 -15.73 2.51 -12.39
N ALA A 430 -16.00 1.25 -12.09
CA ALA A 430 -16.80 0.86 -10.93
C ALA A 430 -16.15 1.29 -9.61
N GLY A 431 -14.84 1.10 -9.46
CA GLY A 431 -14.08 1.55 -8.29
C GLY A 431 -14.19 3.06 -8.05
N PHE A 432 -14.08 3.87 -9.10
CA PHE A 432 -14.28 5.33 -9.02
C PHE A 432 -15.68 5.68 -8.49
N PHE A 433 -16.74 5.09 -9.05
CA PHE A 433 -18.10 5.37 -8.60
C PHE A 433 -18.36 4.94 -7.16
N ILE A 434 -17.75 3.84 -6.71
CA ILE A 434 -17.83 3.41 -5.31
C ILE A 434 -17.18 4.46 -4.40
N VAL A 435 -15.98 4.95 -4.74
CA VAL A 435 -15.30 5.99 -3.94
C VAL A 435 -16.09 7.30 -3.95
N ALA A 436 -16.65 7.71 -5.08
CA ALA A 436 -17.50 8.89 -5.17
C ALA A 436 -18.76 8.76 -4.31
N ALA A 437 -19.45 7.61 -4.36
CA ALA A 437 -20.61 7.32 -3.51
C ALA A 437 -20.24 7.30 -2.02
N PHE A 438 -19.06 6.77 -1.67
CA PHE A 438 -18.54 6.77 -0.31
C PHE A 438 -18.26 8.19 0.19
N ALA A 439 -17.66 9.05 -0.65
CA ALA A 439 -17.41 10.46 -0.35
C ALA A 439 -18.73 11.24 -0.16
N ILE A 440 -19.73 11.03 -1.03
CA ILE A 440 -21.05 11.67 -0.90
C ILE A 440 -21.74 11.23 0.39
N ALA A 441 -21.74 9.92 0.70
CA ALA A 441 -22.32 9.41 1.94
C ALA A 441 -21.69 10.04 3.19
N ARG A 442 -20.39 10.36 3.12
CA ARG A 442 -19.65 11.04 4.17
C ARG A 442 -20.04 12.52 4.31
N ILE A 443 -20.13 13.25 3.20
CA ILE A 443 -20.59 14.65 3.20
C ILE A 443 -22.01 14.74 3.78
N VAL A 444 -22.91 13.85 3.36
CA VAL A 444 -24.28 13.79 3.87
C VAL A 444 -24.28 13.49 5.37
N TRP A 445 -23.45 12.54 5.82
CA TRP A 445 -23.29 12.23 7.25
C TRP A 445 -22.81 13.44 8.07
N TRP A 446 -21.80 14.16 7.58
CA TRP A 446 -21.25 15.34 8.24
C TRP A 446 -22.28 16.46 8.37
N ASN A 447 -22.93 16.82 7.25
CA ASN A 447 -23.99 17.83 7.25
C ASN A 447 -25.12 17.43 8.19
N TYR A 448 -25.52 16.16 8.19
CA TYR A 448 -26.57 15.67 9.06
C TYR A 448 -26.25 15.84 10.55
N ILE A 449 -25.01 15.54 10.96
CA ILE A 449 -24.58 15.73 12.35
C ILE A 449 -24.65 17.22 12.73
N HIS A 450 -24.05 18.11 11.93
CA HIS A 450 -24.01 19.53 12.26
C HIS A 450 -25.40 20.16 12.37
N TYR A 451 -26.29 19.91 11.41
CA TYR A 451 -27.64 20.50 11.44
C TYR A 451 -28.48 20.03 12.62
N THR A 452 -28.29 18.79 13.09
CA THR A 452 -29.11 18.23 14.17
C THR A 452 -28.65 18.70 15.55
N PHE A 453 -27.35 18.95 15.75
CA PHE A 453 -26.80 19.35 17.05
C PHE A 453 -26.86 20.86 17.29
N ASP A 454 -26.58 21.69 16.28
CA ASP A 454 -26.56 23.15 16.45
C ASP A 454 -27.95 23.73 16.81
N GLY A 455 -29.03 23.07 16.36
CA GLY A 455 -30.40 23.50 16.67
C GLY A 455 -30.83 23.29 18.12
N ASN A 456 -30.17 22.40 18.87
CA ASN A 456 -30.57 22.06 20.24
C ASN A 456 -29.86 22.90 21.32
N GLU A 457 -28.67 23.44 21.04
CA GLU A 457 -27.96 24.30 22.01
C GLU A 457 -28.59 25.69 22.09
N GLN A 458 -29.03 26.26 20.96
CA GLN A 458 -29.65 27.60 20.94
C GLN A 458 -30.99 27.66 21.69
N GLY A 459 -31.69 26.54 21.86
CA GLY A 459 -32.96 26.48 22.60
C GLY A 459 -32.82 26.48 24.13
N LYS A 460 -31.70 25.96 24.67
CA LYS A 460 -31.52 25.80 26.13
C LYS A 460 -30.90 27.02 26.80
N ASP A 461 -30.08 27.78 26.08
CA ASP A 461 -29.45 28.98 26.64
C ASP A 461 -30.40 30.19 26.64
N GLY A 462 -31.38 30.21 25.73
CA GLY A 462 -32.41 31.25 25.66
C GLY A 462 -33.36 31.28 26.86
N GLU A 463 -33.76 30.11 27.38
CA GLU A 463 -34.66 30.03 28.56
C GLU A 463 -33.93 30.36 29.87
N ASN A 464 -32.65 30.02 30.01
CA ASN A 464 -31.89 30.34 31.22
C ASN A 464 -31.50 31.82 31.32
N LEU A 465 -31.19 32.48 30.20
CA LEU A 465 -30.88 33.92 30.17
C LEU A 465 -32.11 34.80 30.46
N GLN A 466 -33.34 34.34 30.13
CA GLN A 466 -34.56 35.06 30.53
C GLN A 466 -34.89 34.90 32.03
N SER A 467 -34.48 33.80 32.67
CA SER A 467 -34.69 33.61 34.11
C SER A 467 -33.71 34.40 35.00
N GLN A 468 -32.50 34.69 34.52
CA GLN A 468 -31.52 35.45 35.30
C GLN A 468 -31.77 36.97 35.30
N ASN A 469 -32.41 37.53 34.29
CA ASN A 469 -32.69 38.97 34.23
C ASN A 469 -33.91 39.42 35.06
N SER A 470 -34.72 38.50 35.61
CA SER A 470 -35.91 38.85 36.40
C SER A 470 -35.68 38.90 37.92
N SER A 471 -34.45 38.65 38.41
CA SER A 471 -34.14 38.62 39.85
C SER A 471 -33.21 39.76 40.35
N SER A 472 -32.87 40.74 39.52
CA SER A 472 -31.94 41.84 39.85
C SER A 472 -32.62 43.22 40.11
N HIS A 473 -33.86 43.24 40.58
CA HIS A 473 -34.53 44.47 41.06
C HIS A 473 -35.01 44.31 42.49
N GLY A 474 -34.14 44.65 43.44
CA GLY A 474 -34.50 44.78 44.84
C GLY A 474 -33.27 44.82 45.74
N ILE A 475 -32.91 46.03 46.15
CA ILE A 475 -32.12 46.48 47.33
C ILE A 475 -31.19 47.61 46.87
N TYR A 476 -31.74 48.83 46.94
CA TYR A 476 -31.02 50.05 47.29
C TYR A 476 -31.61 50.55 48.60
#